data_AF-A0A6G2FWU0-F1
#
_entry.id   AF-A0A6G2FWU0-F1
#
_cell.length_a   1.000
_cell.length_b   1.000
_cell.length_c   1.000
_cell.angle_alpha   90.00
_cell.angle_beta   90.00
_cell.angle_gamma   90.00
#
_symmetry.space_group_name_H-M   'P 1'
#
loop_
_entity.id
_entity.type
_entity.pdbx_description
1 polymer ?
#
loop_
_entity_poly.entity_id
_entity_poly.type
_entity_poly.pdbx_seq_one_letter_code
_entity_poly.pdbx_strand_id
1 'polypeptide(L)'
;MSTRALDAGGGPVAIALVALVLCSTLGVVSASAALPTESAADPVVVGSPEATPLEQRATPRNETNQTTRHENPAGADEQSDLDAVATHLESALATRLDNSTLELSQRQYERAHSVVGDGYDDQLTKYVDVAGPAGVEGSQRSFREARANQRELVDETRTYWQTYDDYEEAKRSGNERRARRLARQLDETARNVSRTSSDLQENFRTIQSRTDLDLNASTDRVRDVRRDVEREQDAIRTIEFAATTLVAETDDERISFSDPLAVRGRIRLANGSALSNAAVEIRVANRTSTVRTDARGRFDLRYRPTTVPLETRTLTVTYVPDEASPYRSANATLSVRLEQVTPSVVFVDSPSVTRYGETVVVRGRVDVETVPAGGVPVAVRLGGLSVGTAETNESGTFTVRRALPAEVATGRQNLTASIAFRDRALAATSATESVRIASTETNLSLSLSGDAPDGAERPAV
;
A
#
# COMPACT_ATOMS: atom_id res chain seq x y z
N MET A 1 -29.74 46.20 56.96
CA MET A 1 -31.02 45.54 56.60
C MET A 1 -30.91 45.17 55.13
N SER A 2 -30.48 43.93 54.84
CA SER A 2 -31.35 42.78 54.47
C SER A 2 -31.77 42.89 53.01
N THR A 3 -31.47 41.97 52.07
CA THR A 3 -31.28 40.50 52.08
C THR A 3 -30.53 40.10 50.79
N ARG A 4 -29.50 39.24 50.78
CA ARG A 4 -29.51 37.76 50.51
C ARG A 4 -30.35 37.35 49.29
N ALA A 5 -30.00 36.38 48.44
CA ALA A 5 -28.86 35.50 48.20
C ALA A 5 -29.24 34.72 46.92
N LEU A 6 -28.28 34.34 46.05
CA LEU A 6 -28.47 33.22 45.12
C LEU A 6 -27.10 32.59 44.86
N ASP A 7 -27.14 31.28 45.03
CA ASP A 7 -26.10 30.28 45.23
C ASP A 7 -26.21 29.28 44.06
N ALA A 8 -25.07 28.81 43.53
CA ALA A 8 -24.87 27.65 42.64
C ALA A 8 -23.61 27.89 41.79
N GLY A 9 -22.62 27.00 41.70
CA GLY A 9 -22.37 25.73 42.33
C GLY A 9 -20.95 25.32 41.96
N GLY A 10 -20.11 25.06 42.97
CA GLY A 10 -18.80 24.45 42.80
C GLY A 10 -18.92 22.95 43.01
N GLY A 11 -18.74 22.18 41.94
CA GLY A 11 -18.59 20.73 42.00
C GLY A 11 -17.16 20.33 41.61
N PRO A 12 -16.44 19.53 42.39
CA PRO A 12 -15.13 19.01 42.01
C PRO A 12 -15.30 17.90 40.96
N VAL A 13 -14.63 18.04 39.81
CA VAL A 13 -14.53 16.95 38.83
C VAL A 13 -13.59 15.89 39.39
N ALA A 14 -14.19 14.80 39.87
CA ALA A 14 -13.52 13.60 40.29
C ALA A 14 -12.84 12.93 39.08
N ILE A 15 -11.52 12.76 39.19
CA ILE A 15 -10.70 11.95 38.29
C ILE A 15 -11.01 10.49 38.62
N ALA A 16 -11.74 9.80 37.73
CA ALA A 16 -11.98 8.37 37.84
C ALA A 16 -10.73 7.61 37.36
N LEU A 17 -9.97 7.13 38.34
CA LEU A 17 -8.80 6.28 38.20
C LEU A 17 -9.31 4.83 38.17
N VAL A 18 -9.33 4.19 37.00
CA VAL A 18 -9.69 2.77 36.87
C VAL A 18 -8.46 1.94 37.24
N ALA A 19 -8.44 1.47 38.49
CA ALA A 19 -7.50 0.46 38.98
C ALA A 19 -8.15 -0.92 38.86
N LEU A 20 -7.60 -1.79 38.01
CA LEU A 20 -8.04 -3.18 37.89
C LEU A 20 -7.22 -4.04 38.87
N VAL A 21 -7.88 -4.44 39.97
CA VAL A 21 -7.36 -5.31 41.02
C VAL A 21 -7.54 -6.77 40.59
N LEU A 22 -6.44 -7.51 40.43
CA LEU A 22 -6.45 -8.98 40.39
C LEU A 22 -6.47 -9.52 41.83
N CYS A 23 -7.59 -10.12 42.23
CA CYS A 23 -7.68 -10.96 43.42
C CYS A 23 -7.58 -12.44 43.02
N SER A 24 -6.50 -13.06 43.47
CA SER A 24 -6.27 -14.50 43.54
C SER A 24 -7.08 -15.14 44.68
N THR A 25 -7.74 -16.28 44.44
CA THR A 25 -8.01 -17.28 45.49
C THR A 25 -7.82 -18.69 44.96
N LEU A 26 -6.92 -19.41 45.62
CA LEU A 26 -6.75 -20.85 45.56
C LEU A 26 -7.96 -21.58 46.14
N GLY A 27 -8.28 -22.73 45.55
CA GLY A 27 -9.16 -23.75 46.13
C GLY A 27 -8.66 -25.14 45.75
N VAL A 28 -7.86 -25.73 46.63
CA VAL A 28 -7.45 -27.15 46.59
C VAL A 28 -8.50 -27.96 47.34
N VAL A 29 -9.06 -29.02 46.73
CA VAL A 29 -9.60 -30.18 47.44
C VAL A 29 -9.25 -31.45 46.67
N SER A 30 -8.81 -32.44 47.45
CA SER A 30 -8.08 -33.65 47.07
C SER A 30 -8.96 -34.84 46.65
N ALA A 31 -8.39 -35.62 45.72
CA ALA A 31 -8.36 -37.08 45.54
C ALA A 31 -9.42 -38.01 46.19
N SER A 32 -9.94 -38.95 45.39
CA SER A 32 -9.86 -40.40 45.69
C SER A 32 -10.07 -41.27 44.44
N ALA A 33 -9.42 -42.42 44.45
CA ALA A 33 -9.08 -43.31 43.35
C ALA A 33 -10.11 -44.43 43.06
N ALA A 34 -10.05 -45.01 41.87
CA ALA A 34 -10.10 -46.46 41.63
C ALA A 34 -9.73 -46.79 40.17
N LEU A 35 -8.69 -47.62 39.97
CA LEU A 35 -8.37 -48.34 38.72
C LEU A 35 -9.07 -49.74 38.73
N PRO A 36 -8.79 -50.69 37.81
CA PRO A 36 -9.78 -51.24 36.89
C PRO A 36 -10.09 -52.72 37.21
N THR A 37 -11.00 -53.35 36.46
CA THR A 37 -11.04 -54.82 36.43
C THR A 37 -11.26 -55.32 35.00
N GLU A 38 -10.24 -56.01 34.51
CA GLU A 38 -10.22 -56.94 33.38
C GLU A 38 -11.27 -58.04 33.54
N SER A 39 -11.87 -58.47 32.42
CA SER A 39 -12.35 -59.84 32.28
C SER A 39 -12.16 -60.29 30.83
N ALA A 40 -11.30 -61.30 30.67
CA ALA A 40 -10.98 -61.99 29.43
C ALA A 40 -11.60 -63.39 29.44
N ALA A 41 -12.07 -63.85 28.27
CA ALA A 41 -12.18 -65.24 27.77
C ALA A 41 -13.19 -65.25 26.61
N ASP A 42 -13.06 -65.95 25.50
CA ASP A 42 -12.02 -66.66 24.74
C ASP A 42 -12.69 -66.97 23.37
N PRO A 43 -11.95 -67.24 22.26
CA PRO A 43 -12.54 -67.39 20.93
C PRO A 43 -12.86 -68.85 20.56
N VAL A 44 -13.95 -69.08 19.82
CA VAL A 44 -14.21 -70.34 19.11
C VAL A 44 -14.61 -70.07 17.66
N VAL A 45 -13.79 -70.62 16.77
CA VAL A 45 -13.86 -70.70 15.31
C VAL A 45 -15.07 -71.50 14.84
N VAL A 46 -15.87 -71.04 13.86
CA VAL A 46 -16.45 -71.86 12.77
C VAL A 46 -16.89 -70.97 11.58
N GLY A 47 -16.35 -71.26 10.39
CA GLY A 47 -17.12 -71.42 9.14
C GLY A 47 -17.52 -70.18 8.33
N SER A 48 -16.85 -70.00 7.19
CA SER A 48 -17.44 -69.40 5.99
C SER A 48 -18.76 -70.09 5.61
N PRO A 49 -19.70 -69.33 5.03
CA PRO A 49 -20.36 -69.83 3.84
C PRO A 49 -20.34 -68.80 2.71
N GLU A 50 -20.00 -69.31 1.54
CA GLU A 50 -20.16 -68.66 0.25
C GLU A 50 -21.57 -68.96 -0.29
N ALA A 51 -22.12 -67.97 -1.02
CA ALA A 51 -23.24 -68.00 -1.98
C ALA A 51 -24.70 -68.12 -1.48
N THR A 52 -25.49 -67.04 -1.63
CA THR A 52 -26.52 -66.89 -2.71
C THR A 52 -27.18 -65.50 -2.68
N PRO A 53 -27.68 -64.97 -3.83
CA PRO A 53 -28.10 -63.58 -3.98
C PRO A 53 -29.52 -63.37 -3.46
N LEU A 54 -29.73 -62.33 -2.64
CA LEU A 54 -31.07 -61.91 -2.22
C LEU A 54 -31.52 -60.73 -3.09
N GLU A 55 -32.60 -61.00 -3.82
CA GLU A 55 -33.38 -60.07 -4.61
C GLU A 55 -33.63 -58.76 -3.86
N GLN A 56 -33.32 -57.66 -4.53
CA GLN A 56 -33.58 -56.32 -4.04
C GLN A 56 -35.09 -56.05 -4.16
N ARG A 57 -35.78 -56.26 -3.04
CA ARG A 57 -37.18 -55.93 -2.83
C ARG A 57 -37.37 -54.42 -3.08
N ALA A 58 -37.99 -54.08 -4.20
CA ALA A 58 -38.38 -52.71 -4.52
C ALA A 58 -39.46 -52.24 -3.52
N THR A 59 -39.11 -51.34 -2.63
CA THR A 59 -40.06 -50.45 -1.97
C THR A 59 -40.31 -49.26 -2.89
N PRO A 60 -41.57 -48.86 -3.16
CA PRO A 60 -41.84 -47.65 -3.93
C PRO A 60 -41.44 -46.44 -3.09
N ARG A 61 -40.30 -45.83 -3.43
CA ARG A 61 -39.97 -44.49 -2.96
C ARG A 61 -40.86 -43.52 -3.72
N ASN A 62 -41.56 -42.67 -2.98
CA ASN A 62 -42.33 -41.57 -3.53
C ASN A 62 -41.33 -40.55 -4.10
N GLU A 63 -41.06 -40.63 -5.40
CA GLU A 63 -40.13 -39.78 -6.13
C GLU A 63 -40.83 -38.49 -6.53
N THR A 64 -40.77 -37.46 -5.69
CA THR A 64 -41.11 -36.09 -6.10
C THR A 64 -40.01 -35.09 -5.79
N ASN A 65 -38.76 -35.55 -5.67
CA ASN A 65 -37.61 -34.66 -5.60
C ASN A 65 -36.39 -35.32 -6.26
N GLN A 66 -36.49 -35.56 -7.58
CA GLN A 66 -35.34 -35.96 -8.38
C GLN A 66 -34.65 -34.70 -8.92
N THR A 67 -33.57 -34.28 -8.29
CA THR A 67 -32.55 -33.52 -8.99
C THR A 67 -31.80 -34.50 -9.89
N THR A 68 -31.84 -34.30 -11.21
CA THR A 68 -31.06 -35.08 -12.16
C THR A 68 -29.59 -34.96 -11.77
N ARG A 69 -28.99 -36.05 -11.25
CA ARG A 69 -27.61 -36.02 -10.73
C ARG A 69 -26.57 -36.35 -11.80
N HIS A 70 -26.98 -37.04 -12.85
CA HIS A 70 -26.14 -37.45 -13.97
C HIS A 70 -26.99 -37.45 -15.24
N GLU A 71 -26.51 -36.78 -16.28
CA GLU A 71 -27.12 -36.71 -17.60
C GLU A 71 -26.19 -37.34 -18.64
N ASN A 72 -26.76 -37.81 -19.75
CA ASN A 72 -26.01 -38.44 -20.82
C ASN A 72 -25.13 -37.36 -21.52
N PRO A 73 -23.80 -37.57 -21.66
CA PRO A 73 -22.90 -36.58 -22.27
C PRO A 73 -23.31 -36.11 -23.67
N ALA A 74 -24.08 -36.92 -24.40
CA ALA A 74 -24.56 -36.60 -25.75
C ALA A 74 -25.85 -35.76 -25.79
N GLY A 75 -26.48 -35.50 -24.63
CA GLY A 75 -27.68 -34.66 -24.49
C GLY A 75 -27.44 -33.38 -23.70
N ALA A 76 -26.22 -33.16 -23.21
CA ALA A 76 -25.78 -31.97 -22.51
C ALA A 76 -25.79 -30.76 -23.45
N ASP A 77 -26.49 -29.69 -23.07
CA ASP A 77 -26.41 -28.42 -23.77
C ASP A 77 -25.17 -27.68 -23.27
N GLU A 78 -24.07 -27.79 -24.02
CA GLU A 78 -22.72 -27.39 -23.61
C GLU A 78 -22.67 -25.96 -23.02
N GLN A 79 -23.48 -25.03 -23.55
CA GLN A 79 -23.49 -23.65 -23.08
C GLN A 79 -24.23 -23.49 -21.73
N SER A 80 -25.38 -24.15 -21.55
CA SER A 80 -26.16 -24.08 -20.32
C SER A 80 -25.46 -24.77 -19.15
N ASP A 81 -24.69 -25.83 -19.43
CA ASP A 81 -23.93 -26.55 -18.42
C ASP A 81 -22.69 -25.76 -17.96
N LEU A 82 -22.04 -25.02 -18.87
CA LEU A 82 -20.92 -24.14 -18.51
C LEU A 82 -21.39 -22.97 -17.63
N ASP A 83 -22.57 -22.40 -17.89
CA ASP A 83 -23.16 -21.35 -17.04
C ASP A 83 -23.44 -21.87 -15.62
N ALA A 84 -23.98 -23.10 -15.49
CA ALA A 84 -24.21 -23.72 -14.18
C ALA A 84 -22.90 -23.97 -13.40
N VAL A 85 -21.83 -24.39 -14.09
CA VAL A 85 -20.50 -24.55 -13.49
C VAL A 85 -19.92 -23.20 -13.08
N ALA A 86 -20.08 -22.15 -13.90
CA ALA A 86 -19.64 -20.80 -13.57
C ALA A 86 -20.31 -20.29 -12.28
N THR A 87 -21.63 -20.40 -12.15
CA THR A 87 -22.36 -20.01 -10.94
C THR A 87 -21.92 -20.79 -9.69
N HIS A 88 -21.61 -22.09 -9.85
CA HIS A 88 -21.07 -22.89 -8.74
C HIS A 88 -19.70 -22.38 -8.29
N LEU A 89 -18.81 -22.05 -9.23
CA LEU A 89 -17.48 -21.52 -8.94
C LEU A 89 -17.55 -20.12 -8.30
N GLU A 90 -18.45 -19.26 -8.77
CA GLU A 90 -18.73 -17.96 -8.15
C GLU A 90 -19.16 -18.12 -6.68
N SER A 91 -20.05 -19.06 -6.40
CA SER A 91 -20.50 -19.38 -5.03
C SER A 91 -19.36 -19.89 -4.16
N ALA A 92 -18.47 -20.72 -4.71
CA ALA A 92 -17.29 -21.23 -4.00
C ALA A 92 -16.29 -20.10 -3.69
N LEU A 93 -16.07 -19.18 -4.62
CA LEU A 93 -15.22 -17.99 -4.43
C LEU A 93 -15.81 -17.06 -3.37
N ALA A 94 -17.10 -16.75 -3.43
CA ALA A 94 -17.80 -15.95 -2.43
C ALA A 94 -17.73 -16.58 -1.03
N THR A 95 -17.94 -17.90 -0.92
CA THR A 95 -17.84 -18.61 0.36
C THR A 95 -16.45 -18.47 0.98
N ARG A 96 -15.39 -18.50 0.16
CA ARG A 96 -14.01 -18.28 0.63
C ARG A 96 -13.78 -16.84 1.08
N LEU A 97 -14.31 -15.85 0.35
CA LEU A 97 -14.26 -14.44 0.79
C LEU A 97 -14.99 -14.27 2.13
N ASP A 98 -16.18 -14.83 2.27
CA ASP A 98 -16.96 -14.76 3.51
C ASP A 98 -16.21 -15.37 4.69
N ASN A 99 -15.70 -16.59 4.54
CA ASN A 99 -14.90 -17.26 5.56
C ASN A 99 -13.63 -16.46 5.93
N SER A 100 -12.96 -15.83 4.96
CA SER A 100 -11.80 -14.98 5.26
C SER A 100 -12.20 -13.74 6.09
N THR A 101 -13.32 -13.09 5.78
CA THR A 101 -13.83 -11.97 6.59
C THR A 101 -14.26 -12.41 7.99
N LEU A 102 -14.80 -13.63 8.13
CA LEU A 102 -15.15 -14.22 9.42
C LEU A 102 -13.90 -14.47 10.27
N GLU A 103 -12.88 -15.14 9.74
CA GLU A 103 -11.62 -15.40 10.43
C GLU A 103 -10.91 -14.08 10.81
N LEU A 104 -10.92 -13.08 9.91
CA LEU A 104 -10.38 -11.76 10.20
C LEU A 104 -11.10 -11.09 11.38
N SER A 105 -12.44 -11.14 11.42
CA SER A 105 -13.23 -10.59 12.53
C SER A 105 -12.92 -11.28 13.87
N GLN A 106 -12.44 -12.52 13.84
CA GLN A 106 -12.02 -13.30 15.00
C GLN A 106 -10.51 -13.16 15.31
N ARG A 107 -9.81 -12.22 14.64
CA ARG A 107 -8.36 -11.98 14.75
C ARG A 107 -7.50 -13.21 14.40
N GLN A 108 -8.02 -14.12 13.58
CA GLN A 108 -7.30 -15.31 13.11
C GLN A 108 -6.61 -15.04 11.77
N TYR A 109 -5.59 -14.17 11.79
CA TYR A 109 -4.98 -13.64 10.56
C TYR A 109 -4.40 -14.72 9.64
N GLU A 110 -3.70 -15.72 10.19
CA GLU A 110 -3.15 -16.82 9.39
C GLU A 110 -4.24 -17.64 8.69
N ARG A 111 -5.37 -17.88 9.36
CA ARG A 111 -6.51 -18.60 8.79
C ARG A 111 -7.19 -17.74 7.73
N ALA A 112 -7.45 -16.47 8.04
CA ALA A 112 -8.04 -15.53 7.10
C ALA A 112 -7.24 -15.45 5.80
N HIS A 113 -5.90 -15.42 5.91
CA HIS A 113 -4.99 -15.40 4.76
C HIS A 113 -5.02 -16.73 3.98
N SER A 114 -5.01 -17.87 4.68
CA SER A 114 -5.02 -19.20 4.07
C SER A 114 -6.28 -19.49 3.27
N VAL A 115 -7.45 -19.01 3.71
CA VAL A 115 -8.74 -19.29 3.05
C VAL A 115 -8.83 -18.69 1.65
N VAL A 116 -8.24 -17.50 1.47
CA VAL A 116 -8.05 -16.83 0.17
C VAL A 116 -6.67 -17.09 -0.42
N GLY A 117 -6.05 -18.21 0.00
CA GLY A 117 -4.76 -18.74 -0.44
C GLY A 117 -4.76 -19.33 -1.85
N ASP A 118 -3.94 -20.35 -2.05
CA ASP A 118 -3.80 -21.09 -3.32
C ASP A 118 -5.12 -21.73 -3.75
N GLY A 119 -5.86 -22.30 -2.79
CA GLY A 119 -7.17 -22.90 -3.08
C GLY A 119 -8.22 -21.91 -3.58
N TYR A 120 -8.03 -20.61 -3.41
CA TYR A 120 -8.86 -19.58 -4.05
C TYR A 120 -8.40 -19.34 -5.49
N ASP A 121 -7.09 -19.26 -5.73
CA ASP A 121 -6.53 -19.07 -7.08
C ASP A 121 -6.88 -20.23 -8.00
N ASP A 122 -6.88 -21.46 -7.48
CA ASP A 122 -7.31 -22.64 -8.24
C ASP A 122 -8.77 -22.53 -8.69
N GLN A 123 -9.65 -22.01 -7.83
CA GLN A 123 -11.07 -21.83 -8.16
C GLN A 123 -11.28 -20.65 -9.11
N LEU A 124 -10.52 -19.57 -8.92
CA LEU A 124 -10.60 -18.39 -9.79
C LEU A 124 -10.09 -18.71 -11.20
N THR A 125 -9.03 -19.51 -11.32
CA THR A 125 -8.51 -19.97 -12.61
C THR A 125 -9.57 -20.78 -13.36
N LYS A 126 -10.18 -21.76 -12.68
CA LYS A 126 -11.29 -22.55 -13.25
C LYS A 126 -12.47 -21.68 -13.66
N TYR A 127 -12.82 -20.68 -12.86
CA TYR A 127 -13.91 -19.76 -13.18
C TYR A 127 -13.60 -18.94 -14.44
N VAL A 128 -12.38 -18.40 -14.54
CA VAL A 128 -11.93 -17.65 -15.73
C VAL A 128 -11.97 -18.52 -16.98
N ASP A 129 -11.55 -19.79 -16.87
CA ASP A 129 -11.54 -20.73 -17.99
C ASP A 129 -12.97 -21.07 -18.46
N VAL A 130 -13.91 -21.26 -17.52
CA VAL A 130 -15.30 -21.68 -17.82
C VAL A 130 -16.18 -20.51 -18.28
N ALA A 131 -16.05 -19.33 -17.67
CA ALA A 131 -16.88 -18.17 -18.00
C ALA A 131 -16.53 -17.57 -19.39
N GLY A 132 -15.34 -17.85 -19.91
CA GLY A 132 -14.87 -17.34 -21.20
C GLY A 132 -14.80 -15.81 -21.29
N PRO A 133 -14.49 -15.25 -22.48
CA PRO A 133 -14.44 -13.80 -22.69
C PRO A 133 -15.84 -13.14 -22.78
N ALA A 134 -16.89 -13.91 -23.03
CA ALA A 134 -18.27 -13.40 -23.15
C ALA A 134 -19.04 -13.40 -21.80
N GLY A 135 -18.61 -14.20 -20.82
CA GLY A 135 -19.16 -14.24 -19.46
C GLY A 135 -18.60 -13.11 -18.59
N VAL A 136 -19.08 -11.89 -18.85
CA VAL A 136 -18.91 -10.71 -17.98
C VAL A 136 -17.44 -10.38 -17.64
N GLU A 137 -16.73 -9.70 -18.55
CA GLU A 137 -15.36 -9.19 -18.37
C GLU A 137 -15.14 -8.32 -17.09
N GLY A 138 -16.21 -8.04 -16.33
CA GLY A 138 -16.18 -7.35 -15.05
C GLY A 138 -16.13 -8.24 -13.80
N SER A 139 -16.74 -9.43 -13.77
CA SER A 139 -16.90 -10.23 -12.54
C SER A 139 -15.60 -10.90 -12.11
N GLN A 140 -14.87 -11.49 -13.07
CA GLN A 140 -13.56 -12.12 -12.85
C GLN A 140 -12.54 -11.13 -12.25
N ARG A 141 -12.51 -9.91 -12.79
CA ARG A 141 -11.65 -8.83 -12.30
C ARG A 141 -12.02 -8.45 -10.86
N SER A 142 -13.32 -8.36 -10.57
CA SER A 142 -13.82 -8.00 -9.23
C SER A 142 -13.45 -9.06 -8.19
N PHE A 143 -13.51 -10.36 -8.51
CA PHE A 143 -13.04 -11.42 -7.61
C PHE A 143 -11.52 -11.37 -7.37
N ARG A 144 -10.73 -11.08 -8.41
CA ARG A 144 -9.27 -10.91 -8.29
C ARG A 144 -8.92 -9.73 -7.38
N GLU A 145 -9.57 -8.58 -7.58
CA GLU A 145 -9.39 -7.37 -6.76
C GLU A 145 -9.90 -7.58 -5.33
N ALA A 146 -11.05 -8.25 -5.15
CA ALA A 146 -11.58 -8.60 -3.82
C ALA A 146 -10.59 -9.43 -3.02
N ARG A 147 -9.98 -10.45 -3.65
CA ARG A 147 -8.95 -11.25 -3.00
C ARG A 147 -7.73 -10.44 -2.60
N ALA A 148 -7.21 -9.60 -3.51
CA ALA A 148 -6.03 -8.79 -3.24
C ALA A 148 -6.27 -7.88 -2.04
N ASN A 149 -7.40 -7.15 -2.05
CA ASN A 149 -7.78 -6.25 -0.97
C ASN A 149 -8.10 -7.00 0.33
N GLN A 150 -8.67 -8.21 0.26
CA GLN A 150 -8.90 -9.05 1.45
C GLN A 150 -7.58 -9.44 2.13
N ARG A 151 -6.56 -9.83 1.36
CA ARG A 151 -5.23 -10.16 1.91
C ARG A 151 -4.54 -8.95 2.51
N GLU A 152 -4.55 -7.84 1.78
CA GLU A 152 -3.99 -6.58 2.24
C GLU A 152 -4.67 -6.13 3.54
N LEU A 153 -6.00 -6.21 3.63
CA LEU A 153 -6.74 -5.87 4.84
C LEU A 153 -6.37 -6.78 6.04
N VAL A 154 -6.18 -8.08 5.81
CA VAL A 154 -5.74 -9.03 6.84
C VAL A 154 -4.35 -8.63 7.37
N ASP A 155 -3.41 -8.33 6.47
CA ASP A 155 -2.03 -8.00 6.83
C ASP A 155 -1.94 -6.63 7.52
N GLU A 156 -2.68 -5.63 7.05
CA GLU A 156 -2.77 -4.29 7.64
C GLU A 156 -3.39 -4.34 9.04
N THR A 157 -4.48 -5.09 9.21
CA THR A 157 -5.14 -5.23 10.51
C THR A 157 -4.23 -5.96 11.50
N ARG A 158 -3.55 -7.03 11.07
CA ARG A 158 -2.53 -7.71 11.89
C ARG A 158 -1.44 -6.73 12.34
N THR A 159 -0.90 -5.98 11.39
CA THR A 159 0.17 -5.00 11.65
C THR A 159 -0.28 -3.93 12.63
N TYR A 160 -1.53 -3.45 12.51
CA TYR A 160 -2.11 -2.49 13.44
C TYR A 160 -2.11 -3.02 14.87
N TRP A 161 -2.67 -4.21 15.10
CA TRP A 161 -2.76 -4.76 16.46
C TRP A 161 -1.41 -5.15 17.06
N GLN A 162 -0.46 -5.62 16.25
CA GLN A 162 0.92 -5.85 16.73
C GLN A 162 1.61 -4.54 17.14
N THR A 163 1.45 -3.48 16.34
CA THR A 163 1.99 -2.15 16.67
C THR A 163 1.31 -1.56 17.90
N TYR A 164 0.03 -1.88 18.12
CA TYR A 164 -0.72 -1.47 19.29
C TYR A 164 -0.17 -2.10 20.57
N ASP A 165 0.14 -3.40 20.53
CA ASP A 165 0.77 -4.09 21.67
C ASP A 165 2.14 -3.48 22.02
N ASP A 166 2.96 -3.17 21.01
CA ASP A 166 4.24 -2.47 21.18
C ASP A 166 4.06 -1.05 21.76
N TYR A 167 2.99 -0.35 21.37
CA TYR A 167 2.64 0.97 21.89
C TYR A 167 2.28 0.88 23.37
N GLU A 168 1.43 -0.06 23.76
CA GLU A 168 1.04 -0.30 25.15
C GLU A 168 2.24 -0.72 26.01
N GLU A 169 3.17 -1.52 25.48
CA GLU A 169 4.44 -1.80 26.16
C GLU A 169 5.30 -0.53 26.34
N ALA A 170 5.40 0.29 25.30
CA ALA A 170 6.12 1.57 25.39
C ALA A 170 5.49 2.50 26.44
N LYS A 171 4.16 2.54 26.56
CA LYS A 171 3.45 3.28 27.61
C LYS A 171 3.75 2.73 29.01
N ARG A 172 3.65 1.41 29.20
CA ARG A 172 3.95 0.76 30.50
C ARG A 172 5.40 0.96 30.95
N SER A 173 6.34 1.01 30.00
CA SER A 173 7.76 1.27 30.27
C SER A 173 8.10 2.77 30.41
N GLY A 174 7.13 3.67 30.25
CA GLY A 174 7.34 5.13 30.33
C GLY A 174 8.14 5.71 29.16
N ASN A 175 8.29 4.97 28.05
CA ASN A 175 9.04 5.41 26.88
C ASN A 175 8.16 6.24 25.93
N GLU A 176 7.87 7.47 26.35
CA GLU A 176 6.99 8.41 25.64
C GLU A 176 7.43 8.70 24.19
N ARG A 177 8.74 8.77 23.93
CA ARG A 177 9.23 9.01 22.56
C ARG A 177 8.93 7.81 21.64
N ARG A 178 9.07 6.58 22.15
CA ARG A 178 8.72 5.36 21.39
C ARG A 178 7.21 5.27 21.22
N ALA A 179 6.44 5.51 22.29
CA ALA A 179 4.97 5.47 22.24
C ALA A 179 4.42 6.41 21.16
N ARG A 180 4.89 7.66 21.08
CA ARG A 180 4.44 8.61 20.05
C ARG A 180 4.80 8.22 18.62
N ARG A 181 6.00 7.63 18.41
CA ARG A 181 6.36 7.10 17.09
C ARG A 181 5.41 5.97 16.67
N LEU A 182 5.16 5.02 17.57
CA LEU A 182 4.23 3.92 17.33
C LEU A 182 2.79 4.42 17.13
N ALA A 183 2.33 5.41 17.91
CA ALA A 183 1.02 6.02 17.73
C ALA A 183 0.84 6.71 16.37
N ARG A 184 1.91 7.28 15.79
CA ARG A 184 1.88 7.80 14.40
C ARG A 184 1.89 6.67 13.37
N GLN A 185 2.62 5.60 13.61
CA GLN A 185 2.59 4.42 12.75
C GLN A 185 1.19 3.77 12.75
N LEU A 186 0.55 3.67 13.91
CA LEU A 186 -0.85 3.24 14.05
C LEU A 186 -1.80 4.15 13.26
N ASP A 187 -1.54 5.46 13.23
CA ASP A 187 -2.32 6.42 12.43
C ASP A 187 -2.27 6.13 10.94
N GLU A 188 -1.09 5.80 10.44
CA GLU A 188 -0.86 5.44 9.05
C GLU A 188 -1.53 4.11 8.71
N THR A 189 -1.30 3.07 9.51
CA THR A 189 -1.91 1.76 9.29
C THR A 189 -3.44 1.81 9.38
N ALA A 190 -4.01 2.59 10.31
CA ALA A 190 -5.46 2.78 10.41
C ALA A 190 -6.05 3.42 9.13
N ARG A 191 -5.36 4.40 8.52
CA ARG A 191 -5.80 4.99 7.25
C ARG A 191 -5.76 3.98 6.11
N ASN A 192 -4.76 3.10 6.09
CA ASN A 192 -4.66 2.05 5.09
C ASN A 192 -5.79 1.04 5.25
N VAL A 193 -6.03 0.54 6.48
CA VAL A 193 -7.19 -0.31 6.81
C VAL A 193 -8.51 0.31 6.32
N SER A 194 -8.72 1.61 6.56
CA SER A 194 -9.95 2.30 6.11
C SER A 194 -10.07 2.39 4.58
N ARG A 195 -8.97 2.57 3.84
CA ARG A 195 -8.95 2.57 2.37
C ARG A 195 -9.23 1.18 1.82
N THR A 196 -8.44 0.19 2.22
CA THR A 196 -8.56 -1.20 1.77
C THR A 196 -9.93 -1.78 2.10
N SER A 197 -10.47 -1.47 3.29
CA SER A 197 -11.84 -1.83 3.68
C SER A 197 -12.90 -1.20 2.78
N SER A 198 -12.68 0.03 2.29
CA SER A 198 -13.63 0.72 1.41
C SER A 198 -13.59 0.13 0.00
N ASP A 199 -12.40 -0.15 -0.51
CA ASP A 199 -12.18 -0.77 -1.82
C ASP A 199 -12.74 -2.20 -1.84
N LEU A 200 -12.54 -2.97 -0.77
CA LEU A 200 -13.11 -4.32 -0.64
C LEU A 200 -14.66 -4.30 -0.60
N GLN A 201 -15.26 -3.33 0.09
CA GLN A 201 -16.72 -3.16 0.07
C GLN A 201 -17.24 -2.79 -1.32
N GLU A 202 -16.49 -2.01 -2.10
CA GLU A 202 -16.82 -1.71 -3.50
C GLU A 202 -16.71 -2.96 -4.39
N ASN A 203 -15.69 -3.79 -4.18
CA ASN A 203 -15.56 -5.09 -4.86
C ASN A 203 -16.75 -6.01 -4.55
N PHE A 204 -17.15 -6.14 -3.29
CA PHE A 204 -18.32 -6.93 -2.90
C PHE A 204 -19.61 -6.42 -3.55
N ARG A 205 -19.86 -5.10 -3.52
CA ARG A 205 -21.03 -4.51 -4.21
C ARG A 205 -21.01 -4.80 -5.71
N THR A 206 -19.85 -4.71 -6.34
CA THR A 206 -19.70 -4.99 -7.77
C THR A 206 -19.99 -6.45 -8.09
N ILE A 207 -19.50 -7.40 -7.28
CA ILE A 207 -19.81 -8.83 -7.40
C ILE A 207 -21.32 -9.07 -7.25
N GLN A 208 -21.95 -8.53 -6.19
CA GLN A 208 -23.40 -8.69 -5.95
C GLN A 208 -24.26 -8.05 -7.05
N SER A 209 -23.79 -7.02 -7.74
CA SER A 209 -24.54 -6.39 -8.83
C SER A 209 -24.51 -7.18 -10.15
N ARG A 210 -23.54 -8.10 -10.28
CA ARG A 210 -23.28 -8.87 -11.51
C ARG A 210 -23.55 -10.36 -11.35
N THR A 211 -23.81 -10.82 -10.14
CA THR A 211 -24.04 -12.22 -9.77
C THR A 211 -25.20 -12.26 -8.77
N ASP A 212 -25.81 -13.43 -8.59
CA ASP A 212 -26.89 -13.62 -7.61
C ASP A 212 -26.37 -13.89 -6.17
N LEU A 213 -25.13 -13.53 -5.89
CA LEU A 213 -24.48 -13.77 -4.61
C LEU A 213 -24.86 -12.72 -3.55
N ASP A 214 -24.97 -13.15 -2.29
CA ASP A 214 -25.13 -12.27 -1.13
C ASP A 214 -23.81 -12.14 -0.34
N LEU A 215 -23.24 -10.94 -0.31
CA LEU A 215 -22.02 -10.59 0.42
C LEU A 215 -22.27 -9.51 1.48
N ASN A 216 -23.53 -9.32 1.90
CA ASN A 216 -23.89 -8.31 2.91
C ASN A 216 -23.24 -8.62 4.27
N ALA A 217 -23.24 -9.88 4.69
CA ALA A 217 -22.59 -10.29 5.94
C ALA A 217 -21.08 -10.04 5.91
N SER A 218 -20.40 -10.35 4.81
CA SER A 218 -18.97 -10.08 4.62
C SER A 218 -18.69 -8.57 4.63
N THR A 219 -19.54 -7.79 3.97
CA THR A 219 -19.50 -6.31 3.96
C THR A 219 -19.61 -5.73 5.37
N ASP A 220 -20.51 -6.26 6.20
CA ASP A 220 -20.71 -5.80 7.58
C ASP A 220 -19.49 -6.15 8.45
N ARG A 221 -18.92 -7.36 8.33
CA ARG A 221 -17.69 -7.73 9.07
C ARG A 221 -16.51 -6.83 8.72
N VAL A 222 -16.30 -6.53 7.44
CA VAL A 222 -15.24 -5.59 7.00
C VAL A 222 -15.47 -4.20 7.59
N ARG A 223 -16.72 -3.73 7.61
CA ARG A 223 -17.06 -2.43 8.20
C ARG A 223 -16.79 -2.40 9.71
N ASP A 224 -17.05 -3.49 10.41
CA ASP A 224 -16.84 -3.57 11.85
C ASP A 224 -15.35 -3.65 12.20
N VAL A 225 -14.54 -4.40 11.44
CA VAL A 225 -13.07 -4.38 11.57
C VAL A 225 -12.53 -2.95 11.41
N ARG A 226 -12.98 -2.22 10.38
CA ARG A 226 -12.59 -0.82 10.18
C ARG A 226 -12.99 0.06 11.38
N ARG A 227 -14.24 -0.07 11.85
CA ARG A 227 -14.75 0.74 12.98
C ARG A 227 -14.00 0.48 14.28
N ASP A 228 -13.57 -0.76 14.52
CA ASP A 228 -12.81 -1.08 15.73
C ASP A 228 -11.41 -0.46 15.69
N VAL A 229 -10.73 -0.51 14.54
CA VAL A 229 -9.44 0.16 14.34
C VAL A 229 -9.58 1.68 14.46
N GLU A 230 -10.60 2.29 13.83
CA GLU A 230 -10.84 3.74 13.89
C GLU A 230 -11.12 4.20 15.33
N ARG A 231 -11.93 3.46 16.09
CA ARG A 231 -12.26 3.78 17.49
C ARG A 231 -11.01 3.79 18.37
N GLU A 232 -10.18 2.76 18.22
CA GLU A 232 -8.93 2.65 19.00
C GLU A 232 -7.96 3.78 18.61
N GLN A 233 -7.80 4.04 17.30
CA GLN A 233 -6.90 5.09 16.84
C GLN A 233 -7.34 6.48 17.30
N ASP A 234 -8.63 6.77 17.36
CA ASP A 234 -9.13 8.04 17.87
C ASP A 234 -8.87 8.24 19.37
N ALA A 235 -8.92 7.16 20.15
CA ALA A 235 -8.53 7.17 21.55
C ALA A 235 -7.03 7.49 21.70
N ILE A 236 -6.17 6.77 20.97
CA ILE A 236 -4.71 6.99 20.97
C ILE A 236 -4.38 8.42 20.55
N ARG A 237 -4.97 8.92 19.46
CA ARG A 237 -4.78 10.31 19.00
C ARG A 237 -5.08 11.32 20.10
N THR A 238 -6.14 11.09 20.86
CA THR A 238 -6.62 12.01 21.91
C THR A 238 -5.71 12.00 23.12
N ILE A 239 -5.14 10.84 23.45
CA ILE A 239 -4.22 10.67 24.56
C ILE A 239 -2.82 11.22 24.20
N GLU A 240 -2.30 10.86 23.04
CA GLU A 240 -0.88 11.09 22.68
C GLU A 240 -0.60 12.46 22.08
N PHE A 241 -1.58 13.06 21.37
CA PHE A 241 -1.33 14.23 20.56
C PHE A 241 -2.25 15.40 20.89
N ALA A 242 -1.64 16.48 21.41
CA ALA A 242 -2.29 17.77 21.58
C ALA A 242 -2.55 18.43 20.23
N ALA A 243 -3.78 18.90 20.02
CA ALA A 243 -4.15 19.61 18.80
C ALA A 243 -3.35 20.91 18.62
N THR A 244 -3.09 21.27 17.37
CA THR A 244 -2.50 22.54 16.98
C THR A 244 -3.37 23.23 15.95
N THR A 245 -3.21 24.55 15.86
CA THR A 245 -3.84 25.38 14.83
C THR A 245 -2.75 26.13 14.08
N LEU A 246 -2.88 26.16 12.76
CA LEU A 246 -1.99 26.91 11.87
C LEU A 246 -2.82 27.99 11.18
N VAL A 247 -2.36 29.23 11.26
CA VAL A 247 -2.82 30.33 10.40
C VAL A 247 -1.68 30.69 9.48
N ALA A 248 -1.96 30.89 8.20
CA ALA A 248 -0.97 31.32 7.21
C ALA A 248 -1.57 32.45 6.38
N GLU A 249 -0.75 33.44 6.08
CA GLU A 249 -1.11 34.62 5.29
C GLU A 249 -0.01 34.92 4.27
N THR A 250 -0.39 35.55 3.17
CA THR A 250 0.53 36.07 2.16
C THR A 250 0.07 37.45 1.71
N ASP A 251 1.01 38.29 1.28
CA ASP A 251 0.72 39.64 0.77
C ASP A 251 0.51 39.64 -0.75
N ASP A 252 1.07 38.67 -1.47
CA ASP A 252 0.94 38.53 -2.92
C ASP A 252 0.49 37.12 -3.30
N GLU A 253 -0.57 37.05 -4.09
CA GLU A 253 -1.12 35.81 -4.61
C GLU A 253 -0.47 35.44 -5.95
N ARG A 254 0.10 36.40 -6.70
CA ARG A 254 0.81 36.13 -7.95
C ARG A 254 2.20 35.62 -7.60
N ILE A 255 2.48 34.39 -8.00
CA ILE A 255 3.74 33.72 -7.66
C ILE A 255 4.32 33.01 -8.86
N SER A 256 5.64 32.90 -8.90
CA SER A 256 6.38 32.14 -9.90
C SER A 256 7.63 31.54 -9.26
N PHE A 257 8.45 30.83 -10.04
CA PHE A 257 9.75 30.43 -9.53
C PHE A 257 10.61 31.65 -9.18
N SER A 258 10.59 32.70 -10.02
CA SER A 258 11.38 33.92 -9.84
C SER A 258 10.82 34.80 -8.73
N ASP A 259 9.49 34.86 -8.60
CA ASP A 259 8.78 35.60 -7.56
C ASP A 259 8.14 34.65 -6.53
N PRO A 260 8.84 34.35 -5.43
CA PRO A 260 8.44 33.30 -4.50
C PRO A 260 7.24 33.70 -3.64
N LEU A 261 6.42 32.71 -3.29
CA LEU A 261 5.39 32.90 -2.26
C LEU A 261 6.04 33.19 -0.91
N ALA A 262 5.79 34.37 -0.36
CA ALA A 262 6.13 34.72 1.02
C ALA A 262 5.00 34.28 1.96
N VAL A 263 5.25 33.26 2.76
CA VAL A 263 4.31 32.72 3.75
C VAL A 263 4.66 33.26 5.12
N ARG A 264 3.71 33.97 5.74
CA ARG A 264 3.76 34.37 7.15
C ARG A 264 2.79 33.50 7.92
N GLY A 265 3.34 32.63 8.77
CA GLY A 265 2.55 31.64 9.51
C GLY A 265 2.57 31.88 11.00
N ARG A 266 1.58 31.30 11.70
CA ARG A 266 1.54 31.22 13.16
C ARG A 266 0.95 29.89 13.62
N ILE A 267 1.67 29.20 14.50
CA ILE A 267 1.23 27.94 15.11
C ILE A 267 0.85 28.20 16.57
N ARG A 268 -0.34 27.76 16.96
CA ARG A 268 -0.82 27.75 18.35
C ARG A 268 -1.20 26.36 18.81
N LEU A 269 -1.03 26.10 20.09
CA LEU A 269 -1.48 24.91 20.78
C LEU A 269 -2.98 25.01 21.11
N ALA A 270 -3.61 23.89 21.43
CA ALA A 270 -5.03 23.83 21.80
C ALA A 270 -5.41 24.77 22.96
N ASN A 271 -4.50 25.01 23.90
CA ASN A 271 -4.69 25.94 25.02
C ASN A 271 -4.54 27.43 24.63
N GLY A 272 -4.38 27.75 23.34
CA GLY A 272 -4.19 29.10 22.82
C GLY A 272 -2.77 29.65 22.92
N SER A 273 -1.87 28.97 23.65
CA SER A 273 -0.47 29.36 23.75
C SER A 273 0.25 29.17 22.41
N ALA A 274 1.34 29.91 22.21
CA ALA A 274 2.17 29.81 21.02
C ALA A 274 3.07 28.58 21.07
N LEU A 275 3.27 27.91 19.93
CA LEU A 275 4.40 26.98 19.78
C LEU A 275 5.68 27.81 19.59
N SER A 276 6.27 28.27 20.70
CA SER A 276 7.32 29.29 20.69
C SER A 276 8.73 28.71 20.55
N ASN A 277 9.62 29.41 19.83
CA ASN A 277 11.07 29.12 19.76
C ASN A 277 11.40 27.68 19.34
N ALA A 278 10.54 27.04 18.56
CA ALA A 278 10.67 25.65 18.13
C ALA A 278 11.20 25.59 16.70
N ALA A 279 12.11 24.65 16.43
CA ALA A 279 12.38 24.25 15.05
C ALA A 279 11.21 23.36 14.59
N VAL A 280 10.56 23.71 13.50
CA VAL A 280 9.38 23.03 12.98
C VAL A 280 9.53 22.79 11.49
N GLU A 281 8.98 21.68 11.01
CA GLU A 281 8.86 21.43 9.58
C GLU A 281 7.56 22.02 9.04
N ILE A 282 7.68 22.82 7.99
CA ILE A 282 6.56 23.38 7.25
C ILE A 282 6.62 22.84 5.83
N ARG A 283 5.54 22.19 5.41
CA ARG A 283 5.36 21.69 4.06
C ARG A 283 4.42 22.60 3.27
N VAL A 284 4.89 23.13 2.16
CA VAL A 284 4.08 23.89 1.19
C VAL A 284 4.03 23.08 -0.10
N ALA A 285 2.83 22.61 -0.46
CA ALA A 285 2.64 21.61 -1.52
C ALA A 285 3.57 20.40 -1.35
N ASN A 286 4.58 20.27 -2.22
CA ASN A 286 5.52 19.15 -2.28
C ASN A 286 6.90 19.45 -1.67
N ARG A 287 7.12 20.63 -1.08
CA ARG A 287 8.40 20.96 -0.43
C ARG A 287 8.24 21.13 1.06
N THR A 288 9.14 20.51 1.81
CA THR A 288 9.27 20.68 3.26
C THR A 288 10.46 21.59 3.56
N SER A 289 10.32 22.45 4.55
CA SER A 289 11.39 23.34 5.01
C SER A 289 11.37 23.44 6.53
N THR A 290 12.53 23.38 7.14
CA THR A 290 12.68 23.61 8.58
C THR A 290 12.77 25.11 8.85
N VAL A 291 11.87 25.62 9.68
CA VAL A 291 11.87 27.02 10.13
C VAL A 291 11.87 27.07 11.65
N ARG A 292 12.29 28.19 12.23
CA ARG A 292 12.22 28.41 13.68
C ARG A 292 11.10 29.39 14.00
N THR A 293 10.18 28.99 14.88
CA THR A 293 9.13 29.89 15.34
C THR A 293 9.66 30.94 16.32
N ASP A 294 9.08 32.13 16.33
CA ASP A 294 9.39 33.18 17.31
C ASP A 294 8.72 32.90 18.68
N ALA A 295 8.92 33.79 19.65
CA ALA A 295 8.30 33.70 20.97
C ALA A 295 6.75 33.72 20.96
N ARG A 296 6.14 34.18 19.86
CA ARG A 296 4.67 34.23 19.65
C ARG A 296 4.18 33.15 18.68
N GLY A 297 5.04 32.21 18.30
CA GLY A 297 4.74 31.05 17.45
C GLY A 297 4.69 31.37 15.97
N ARG A 298 5.23 32.52 15.53
CA ARG A 298 5.25 32.93 14.14
C ARG A 298 6.47 32.46 13.39
N PHE A 299 6.33 32.24 12.10
CA PHE A 299 7.43 31.92 11.19
C PHE A 299 7.25 32.62 9.85
N ASP A 300 8.35 32.80 9.15
CA ASP A 300 8.41 33.30 7.78
C ASP A 300 9.07 32.25 6.90
N LEU A 301 8.48 31.97 5.73
CA LEU A 301 8.99 31.00 4.77
C LEU A 301 8.85 31.56 3.35
N ARG A 302 9.83 31.29 2.48
CA ARG A 302 9.75 31.59 1.05
C ARG A 302 9.64 30.28 0.26
N TYR A 303 8.57 30.14 -0.51
CA TYR A 303 8.32 28.96 -1.33
C TYR A 303 8.44 29.28 -2.81
N ARG A 304 9.28 28.53 -3.53
CA ARG A 304 9.44 28.62 -5.00
C ARG A 304 8.81 27.39 -5.66
N PRO A 305 7.69 27.54 -6.40
CA PRO A 305 7.05 26.41 -7.09
C PRO A 305 7.91 25.92 -8.25
N THR A 306 8.07 24.60 -8.38
CA THR A 306 8.78 23.97 -9.51
C THR A 306 7.87 23.08 -10.35
N THR A 307 7.20 22.13 -9.70
CA THR A 307 6.40 21.08 -10.36
C THR A 307 4.89 21.26 -10.16
N VAL A 308 4.47 22.33 -9.48
CA VAL A 308 3.05 22.62 -9.22
C VAL A 308 2.32 22.88 -10.53
N PRO A 309 1.12 22.30 -10.76
CA PRO A 309 0.30 22.61 -11.92
C PRO A 309 -0.02 24.11 -12.01
N LEU A 310 0.09 24.69 -13.21
CA LEU A 310 -0.09 26.13 -13.45
C LEU A 310 -1.52 26.60 -13.13
N GLU A 311 -2.50 25.70 -13.27
CA GLU A 311 -3.91 25.97 -12.96
C GLU A 311 -4.23 25.98 -11.47
N THR A 312 -3.27 25.62 -10.61
CA THR A 312 -3.44 25.57 -9.15
C THR A 312 -3.85 26.94 -8.60
N ARG A 313 -4.97 26.98 -7.87
CA ARG A 313 -5.50 28.22 -7.27
C ARG A 313 -5.32 28.31 -5.77
N THR A 314 -5.03 27.19 -5.13
CA THR A 314 -4.83 27.12 -3.68
C THR A 314 -3.60 26.27 -3.37
N LEU A 315 -2.78 26.74 -2.43
CA LEU A 315 -1.68 25.97 -1.87
C LEU A 315 -1.96 25.67 -0.40
N THR A 316 -1.75 24.41 -0.02
CA THR A 316 -1.85 23.98 1.37
C THR A 316 -0.49 24.13 2.05
N VAL A 317 -0.46 24.91 3.13
CA VAL A 317 0.66 25.01 4.07
C VAL A 317 0.36 24.06 5.22
N THR A 318 1.28 23.16 5.55
CA THR A 318 1.10 22.15 6.60
C THR A 318 2.24 22.24 7.60
N TYR A 319 1.92 22.37 8.88
CA TYR A 319 2.86 22.07 9.96
C TYR A 319 2.97 20.56 10.12
N VAL A 320 4.18 20.04 9.96
CA VAL A 320 4.52 18.61 10.10
C VAL A 320 5.32 18.45 11.40
N PRO A 321 4.72 17.89 12.46
CA PRO A 321 5.44 17.61 13.69
C PRO A 321 6.42 16.45 13.49
N ASP A 322 7.57 16.49 14.18
CA ASP A 322 8.47 15.34 14.26
C ASP A 322 7.76 14.08 14.76
N GLU A 323 8.29 12.89 14.43
CA GLU A 323 7.64 11.62 14.77
C GLU A 323 7.37 11.43 16.28
N ALA A 324 8.27 11.92 17.13
CA ALA A 324 8.11 11.84 18.60
C ALA A 324 7.43 13.09 19.22
N SER A 325 6.99 14.04 18.39
CA SER A 325 6.35 15.27 18.86
C SER A 325 4.99 14.98 19.49
N PRO A 326 4.63 15.62 20.62
CA PRO A 326 3.31 15.50 21.24
C PRO A 326 2.22 16.30 20.52
N TYR A 327 2.52 16.89 19.36
CA TYR A 327 1.62 17.79 18.66
C TYR A 327 1.02 17.13 17.42
N ARG A 328 -0.25 17.45 17.12
CA ARG A 328 -0.90 17.10 15.85
C ARG A 328 -0.43 18.03 14.74
N SER A 329 -0.45 17.53 13.51
CA SER A 329 -0.29 18.37 12.31
C SER A 329 -1.45 19.36 12.19
N ALA A 330 -1.19 20.54 11.63
CA ALA A 330 -2.21 21.52 11.28
C ALA A 330 -1.95 22.05 9.87
N ASN A 331 -3.00 22.43 9.18
CA ASN A 331 -2.90 23.00 7.84
C ASN A 331 -3.63 24.34 7.73
N ALA A 332 -3.21 25.13 6.75
CA ALA A 332 -3.84 26.35 6.30
C ALA A 332 -3.79 26.39 4.77
N THR A 333 -4.72 27.11 4.15
CA THR A 333 -4.77 27.25 2.69
C THR A 333 -4.54 28.70 2.30
N LEU A 334 -3.79 28.89 1.21
CA LEU A 334 -3.49 30.20 0.64
C LEU A 334 -3.99 30.23 -0.80
N SER A 335 -4.68 31.31 -1.19
CA SER A 335 -5.04 31.58 -2.58
C SER A 335 -3.81 32.02 -3.38
N VAL A 336 -3.66 31.51 -4.60
CA VAL A 336 -2.52 31.81 -5.47
C VAL A 336 -2.92 31.88 -6.95
N ARG A 337 -2.05 32.51 -7.74
CA ARG A 337 -2.04 32.52 -9.19
C ARG A 337 -0.62 32.28 -9.66
N LEU A 338 -0.37 31.12 -10.25
CA LEU A 338 0.95 30.77 -10.72
C LEU A 338 1.23 31.39 -12.09
N GLU A 339 2.45 31.87 -12.26
CA GLU A 339 3.03 32.25 -13.54
C GLU A 339 4.16 31.29 -13.90
N GLN A 340 4.21 30.87 -15.15
CA GLN A 340 5.20 29.93 -15.63
C GLN A 340 6.51 30.64 -15.96
N VAL A 341 7.63 30.03 -15.58
CA VAL A 341 8.98 30.53 -15.91
C VAL A 341 9.77 29.45 -16.65
N THR A 342 10.57 29.85 -17.63
CA THR A 342 11.43 28.91 -18.37
C THR A 342 12.77 28.73 -17.66
N PRO A 343 13.11 27.52 -17.20
CA PRO A 343 14.43 27.26 -16.64
C PRO A 343 15.47 27.00 -17.75
N SER A 344 16.73 27.05 -17.36
CA SER A 344 17.89 26.59 -18.13
C SER A 344 18.37 25.25 -17.59
N VAL A 345 18.82 24.39 -18.49
CA VAL A 345 19.50 23.13 -18.16
C VAL A 345 20.91 23.23 -18.71
N VAL A 346 21.91 22.86 -17.91
CA VAL A 346 23.32 22.93 -18.32
C VAL A 346 24.01 21.63 -17.90
N PHE A 347 24.84 21.08 -18.78
CA PHE A 347 25.74 19.99 -18.41
C PHE A 347 26.93 20.56 -17.66
N VAL A 348 27.20 19.96 -16.50
CA VAL A 348 28.38 20.30 -15.67
C VAL A 348 29.53 19.35 -16.02
N ASP A 349 29.21 18.09 -16.25
CA ASP A 349 30.16 17.04 -16.59
C ASP A 349 29.46 15.94 -17.40
N SER A 350 30.01 15.64 -18.57
CA SER A 350 29.50 14.62 -19.49
C SER A 350 30.69 14.01 -20.25
N PRO A 351 30.63 12.71 -20.61
CA PRO A 351 31.71 12.10 -21.37
C PRO A 351 31.66 12.59 -22.82
N SER A 352 32.79 13.03 -23.36
CA SER A 352 32.91 13.34 -24.79
C SER A 352 33.02 12.08 -25.66
N VAL A 353 33.49 10.97 -25.08
CA VAL A 353 33.63 9.65 -25.72
C VAL A 353 33.24 8.55 -24.73
N THR A 354 32.56 7.50 -25.20
CA THR A 354 32.22 6.31 -24.41
C THR A 354 32.17 5.05 -25.29
N ARG A 355 32.19 3.86 -24.68
CA ARG A 355 32.09 2.56 -25.35
C ARG A 355 30.97 1.70 -24.77
N TYR A 356 30.63 0.62 -25.46
CA TYR A 356 29.70 -0.38 -24.92
C TYR A 356 30.24 -1.03 -23.65
N GLY A 357 29.36 -1.23 -22.68
CA GLY A 357 29.69 -1.76 -21.36
C GLY A 357 30.28 -0.74 -20.40
N GLU A 358 30.73 0.43 -20.86
CA GLU A 358 31.20 1.50 -19.97
C GLU A 358 30.02 2.20 -19.28
N THR A 359 30.25 2.66 -18.04
CA THR A 359 29.25 3.45 -17.31
C THR A 359 29.33 4.91 -17.73
N VAL A 360 28.29 5.39 -18.39
CA VAL A 360 28.07 6.80 -18.69
C VAL A 360 27.60 7.49 -17.42
N VAL A 361 28.32 8.53 -16.97
CA VAL A 361 27.94 9.39 -15.86
C VAL A 361 27.67 10.79 -16.40
N VAL A 362 26.47 11.29 -16.18
CA VAL A 362 26.05 12.62 -16.62
C VAL A 362 25.71 13.45 -15.40
N ARG A 363 26.35 14.60 -15.26
CA ARG A 363 26.03 15.61 -14.24
C ARG A 363 25.58 16.89 -14.91
N GLY A 364 24.54 17.49 -14.38
CA GLY A 364 24.05 18.77 -14.85
C GLY A 364 23.38 19.56 -13.75
N ARG A 365 22.91 20.74 -14.12
CA ARG A 365 22.25 21.69 -13.24
C ARG A 365 21.03 22.30 -13.93
N VAL A 366 20.02 22.62 -13.14
CA VAL A 366 18.83 23.36 -13.54
C VAL A 366 18.78 24.65 -12.75
N ASP A 367 18.70 25.78 -13.46
CA ASP A 367 18.62 27.11 -12.88
C ASP A 367 17.56 27.94 -13.58
N VAL A 368 16.87 28.80 -12.83
CA VAL A 368 16.16 29.94 -13.41
C VAL A 368 17.04 31.15 -13.16
N GLU A 369 17.55 31.74 -14.24
CA GLU A 369 18.59 32.77 -14.18
C GLU A 369 19.80 32.27 -13.38
N THR A 370 20.04 32.78 -12.16
CA THR A 370 21.14 32.36 -11.29
C THR A 370 20.68 31.55 -10.09
N VAL A 371 19.38 31.27 -9.96
CA VAL A 371 18.80 30.59 -8.80
C VAL A 371 18.61 29.10 -9.11
N PRO A 372 19.28 28.20 -8.37
CA PRO A 372 19.13 26.76 -8.59
C PRO A 372 17.72 26.26 -8.29
N ALA A 373 17.22 25.40 -9.17
CA ALA A 373 15.90 24.81 -9.08
C ALA A 373 15.97 23.35 -8.61
N GLY A 374 15.72 23.12 -7.31
CA GLY A 374 15.64 21.77 -6.74
C GLY A 374 14.31 21.03 -6.95
N GLY A 375 14.29 19.72 -6.74
CA GLY A 375 13.10 18.87 -6.92
C GLY A 375 12.53 18.87 -8.35
N VAL A 376 13.37 19.10 -9.36
CA VAL A 376 13.02 19.06 -10.77
C VAL A 376 13.44 17.69 -11.35
N PRO A 377 12.52 16.83 -11.81
CA PRO A 377 12.83 15.62 -12.54
C PRO A 377 13.40 15.96 -13.92
N VAL A 378 14.60 15.46 -14.18
CA VAL A 378 15.32 15.59 -15.45
C VAL A 378 15.47 14.21 -16.08
N ALA A 379 15.02 14.07 -17.32
CA ALA A 379 15.23 12.86 -18.11
C ALA A 379 16.46 13.02 -19.00
N VAL A 380 17.37 12.06 -18.96
CA VAL A 380 18.61 12.05 -19.77
C VAL A 380 18.52 10.96 -20.82
N ARG A 381 18.80 11.31 -22.09
CA ARG A 381 18.78 10.40 -23.24
C ARG A 381 20.08 10.51 -24.05
N LEU A 382 20.57 9.40 -24.58
CA LEU A 382 21.74 9.35 -25.47
C LEU A 382 21.37 8.62 -26.77
N GLY A 383 21.35 9.33 -27.90
CA GLY A 383 21.00 8.73 -29.21
C GLY A 383 19.61 8.09 -29.23
N GLY A 384 18.66 8.62 -28.44
CA GLY A 384 17.32 8.05 -28.25
C GLY A 384 17.20 7.05 -27.10
N LEU A 385 18.29 6.45 -26.62
CA LEU A 385 18.27 5.56 -25.45
C LEU A 385 18.03 6.37 -24.18
N SER A 386 17.07 5.95 -23.34
CA SER A 386 16.87 6.51 -22.01
C SER A 386 18.03 6.16 -21.08
N VAL A 387 18.91 7.11 -20.74
CA VAL A 387 20.01 6.85 -19.78
C VAL A 387 19.43 6.72 -18.37
N GLY A 388 18.42 7.54 -18.06
CA GLY A 388 17.69 7.48 -16.80
C GLY A 388 17.01 8.81 -16.48
N THR A 389 16.41 8.87 -15.30
CA THR A 389 15.79 10.07 -14.73
C THR A 389 16.39 10.35 -13.35
N ALA A 390 16.60 11.62 -13.03
CA ALA A 390 17.02 12.05 -11.70
C ALA A 390 16.27 13.32 -11.29
N GLU A 391 15.94 13.46 -10.02
CA GLU A 391 15.47 14.73 -9.46
C GLU A 391 16.67 15.58 -9.03
N THR A 392 16.65 16.87 -9.35
CA THR A 392 17.66 17.80 -8.89
C THR A 392 17.60 17.96 -7.37
N ASN A 393 18.74 18.04 -6.69
CA ASN A 393 18.79 18.38 -5.26
C ASN A 393 18.55 19.88 -4.99
N GLU A 394 18.66 20.33 -3.75
CA GLU A 394 18.46 21.73 -3.34
C GLU A 394 19.39 22.73 -4.07
N SER A 395 20.57 22.29 -4.49
CA SER A 395 21.50 23.09 -5.30
C SER A 395 21.22 23.03 -6.81
N GLY A 396 20.08 22.46 -7.21
CA GLY A 396 19.65 22.36 -8.61
C GLY A 396 20.42 21.34 -9.43
N THR A 397 21.27 20.51 -8.81
CA THR A 397 22.14 19.57 -9.52
C THR A 397 21.52 18.18 -9.63
N PHE A 398 21.75 17.50 -10.75
CA PHE A 398 21.32 16.11 -10.98
C PHE A 398 22.49 15.24 -11.43
N THR A 399 22.40 13.93 -11.18
CA THR A 399 23.37 12.94 -11.67
C THR A 399 22.64 11.69 -12.13
N VAL A 400 22.94 11.23 -13.35
CA VAL A 400 22.42 9.97 -13.91
C VAL A 400 23.60 9.07 -14.27
N ARG A 401 23.46 7.76 -14.03
CA ARG A 401 24.49 6.76 -14.35
C ARG A 401 23.86 5.57 -15.04
N ARG A 402 24.44 5.10 -16.15
CA ARG A 402 24.01 3.87 -16.81
C ARG A 402 25.15 3.20 -17.57
N ALA A 403 25.24 1.87 -17.46
CA ALA A 403 26.08 1.08 -18.36
C ALA A 403 25.51 1.11 -19.78
N LEU A 404 26.31 1.53 -20.75
CA LEU A 404 25.86 1.70 -22.13
C LEU A 404 25.66 0.33 -22.79
N PRO A 405 24.44 -0.04 -23.19
CA PRO A 405 24.19 -1.33 -23.80
C PRO A 405 24.49 -1.26 -25.31
N ALA A 406 24.57 -2.42 -25.97
CA ALA A 406 25.05 -2.52 -27.36
C ALA A 406 24.05 -2.01 -28.41
N GLU A 407 22.80 -1.68 -28.03
CA GLU A 407 21.76 -1.25 -28.94
C GLU A 407 21.90 0.23 -29.37
N VAL A 408 22.79 1.00 -28.74
CA VAL A 408 23.00 2.41 -29.11
C VAL A 408 23.91 2.49 -30.32
N ALA A 409 23.48 3.16 -31.39
CA ALA A 409 24.29 3.28 -32.60
C ALA A 409 25.65 3.95 -32.33
N THR A 410 26.72 3.34 -32.86
CA THR A 410 28.08 3.91 -32.83
C THR A 410 28.16 5.26 -33.56
N GLY A 411 29.18 6.06 -33.27
CA GLY A 411 29.40 7.36 -33.89
C GLY A 411 28.98 8.52 -33.00
N ARG A 412 28.76 9.71 -33.58
CA ARG A 412 28.30 10.88 -32.82
C ARG A 412 26.82 10.75 -32.50
N GLN A 413 26.48 10.72 -31.21
CA GLN A 413 25.12 10.71 -30.71
C GLN A 413 24.83 11.96 -29.90
N ASN A 414 23.56 12.34 -29.85
CA ASN A 414 23.09 13.47 -29.05
C ASN A 414 22.80 12.99 -27.62
N LEU A 415 23.51 13.56 -26.64
CA LEU A 415 23.17 13.49 -25.24
C LEU A 415 22.21 14.64 -24.92
N THR A 416 20.99 14.33 -24.50
CA THR A 416 19.95 15.32 -24.19
C THR A 416 19.52 15.18 -22.75
N ALA A 417 19.55 16.27 -21.99
CA ALA A 417 18.91 16.39 -20.68
C ALA A 417 17.67 17.26 -20.85
N SER A 418 16.50 16.75 -20.47
CA SER A 418 15.22 17.42 -20.71
C SER A 418 14.32 17.45 -19.49
N ILE A 419 13.68 18.60 -19.29
CA ILE A 419 12.53 18.78 -18.41
C ILE A 419 11.29 18.72 -19.29
N ALA A 420 10.49 17.67 -19.16
CA ALA A 420 9.35 17.39 -20.03
C ALA A 420 8.01 17.82 -19.41
N PHE A 421 7.98 18.98 -18.76
CA PHE A 421 6.77 19.48 -18.10
C PHE A 421 5.73 20.02 -19.08
N ARG A 422 4.46 19.87 -18.70
CA ARG A 422 3.31 20.50 -19.35
C ARG A 422 2.49 21.21 -18.29
N ASP A 423 2.14 22.47 -18.53
CA ASP A 423 1.28 23.26 -17.65
C ASP A 423 1.73 23.21 -16.18
N ARG A 424 3.04 23.37 -15.94
CA ARG A 424 3.66 23.45 -14.60
C ARG A 424 4.28 24.83 -14.37
N ALA A 425 4.62 25.12 -13.12
CA ALA A 425 5.31 26.35 -12.70
C ALA A 425 6.63 26.58 -13.48
N LEU A 426 7.37 25.51 -13.79
CA LEU A 426 8.48 25.57 -14.74
C LEU A 426 8.05 25.06 -16.12
N ALA A 427 8.47 25.75 -17.17
CA ALA A 427 8.27 25.33 -18.55
C ALA A 427 9.17 24.13 -18.92
N ALA A 428 8.81 23.45 -20.01
CA ALA A 428 9.69 22.46 -20.62
C ALA A 428 10.95 23.11 -21.20
N THR A 429 12.08 22.44 -21.08
CA THR A 429 13.37 22.89 -21.63
C THR A 429 14.30 21.69 -21.82
N SER A 430 15.34 21.85 -22.62
CA SER A 430 16.35 20.82 -22.81
C SER A 430 17.72 21.40 -23.16
N ALA A 431 18.76 20.67 -22.76
CA ALA A 431 20.13 20.89 -23.21
C ALA A 431 20.60 19.69 -24.02
N THR A 432 21.43 19.94 -25.04
CA THR A 432 21.99 18.89 -25.89
C THR A 432 23.49 19.07 -26.08
N GLU A 433 24.24 17.98 -25.93
CA GLU A 433 25.67 17.87 -26.24
C GLU A 433 25.93 16.67 -27.16
N SER A 434 27.08 16.63 -27.82
CA SER A 434 27.48 15.51 -28.68
C SER A 434 28.47 14.61 -27.96
N VAL A 435 28.20 13.30 -27.98
CA VAL A 435 29.05 12.25 -27.40
C VAL A 435 29.40 11.26 -28.50
N ARG A 436 30.67 10.86 -28.59
CA ARG A 436 31.11 9.82 -29.55
C ARG A 436 31.06 8.44 -28.90
N ILE A 437 30.27 7.54 -29.49
CA ILE A 437 30.21 6.13 -29.09
C ILE A 437 31.16 5.32 -29.98
N ALA A 438 32.14 4.66 -29.36
CA ALA A 438 33.07 3.78 -30.05
C ALA A 438 32.69 2.31 -29.83
N SER A 439 32.90 1.48 -30.85
CA SER A 439 32.74 0.03 -30.74
C SER A 439 33.75 -0.55 -29.75
N THR A 440 33.33 -1.59 -29.03
CA THR A 440 34.25 -2.44 -28.24
C THR A 440 34.73 -3.56 -29.16
N GLU A 441 36.04 -3.72 -29.34
CA GLU A 441 36.60 -4.81 -30.14
C GLU A 441 36.24 -6.15 -29.50
N THR A 442 35.76 -7.10 -30.32
CA THR A 442 35.42 -8.45 -29.86
C THR A 442 36.52 -9.41 -30.31
N ASN A 443 37.25 -10.01 -29.36
CA ASN A 443 38.16 -11.11 -29.65
C ASN A 443 37.37 -12.42 -29.66
N LEU A 444 36.96 -12.85 -30.86
CA LEU A 444 36.39 -14.17 -31.09
C LEU A 444 37.51 -15.15 -31.45
N SER A 445 37.74 -16.15 -30.60
CA SER A 445 38.57 -17.32 -30.94
C SER A 445 37.66 -18.49 -31.27
N LEU A 446 37.81 -19.03 -32.48
CA LEU A 446 37.10 -20.22 -32.93
C LEU A 446 38.02 -21.42 -32.71
N SER A 447 37.71 -22.29 -31.75
CA SER A 447 38.38 -23.58 -31.61
C SER A 447 37.66 -24.62 -32.48
N LEU A 448 38.28 -24.97 -33.61
CA LEU A 448 37.86 -26.10 -34.44
C LEU A 448 38.41 -27.40 -33.81
N SER A 449 37.56 -28.14 -33.10
CA SER A 449 37.82 -29.55 -32.82
C SER A 449 37.53 -30.34 -34.09
N GLY A 450 38.53 -30.50 -34.94
CA GLY A 450 38.48 -31.41 -36.07
C GLY A 450 38.54 -32.84 -35.57
N ASP A 451 37.39 -33.52 -35.53
CA ASP A 451 37.35 -34.97 -35.44
C ASP A 451 37.75 -35.52 -36.81
N ALA A 452 38.99 -35.98 -36.93
CA ALA A 452 39.50 -36.60 -38.15
C ALA A 452 39.12 -38.09 -38.13
N PRO A 453 38.28 -38.59 -39.06
CA PRO A 453 38.09 -40.02 -39.20
C PRO A 453 39.33 -40.60 -39.90
N ASP A 454 40.19 -41.27 -39.13
CA ASP A 454 41.29 -42.08 -39.68
C ASP A 454 40.71 -43.38 -40.26
N GLY A 455 40.16 -43.28 -41.48
CA GLY A 455 39.73 -44.39 -42.30
C GLY A 455 40.78 -44.71 -43.36
N ALA A 456 41.88 -45.35 -42.95
CA ALA A 456 42.86 -45.92 -43.87
C ALA A 456 42.45 -47.35 -44.27
N GLU A 457 41.68 -47.49 -45.36
CA GLU A 457 41.63 -48.73 -46.14
C GLU A 457 42.49 -48.58 -47.39
N ARG A 458 43.45 -49.49 -47.56
CA ARG A 458 44.10 -49.81 -48.84
C ARG A 458 44.17 -51.32 -49.03
N PRO A 459 44.11 -51.81 -50.28
CA PRO A 459 43.48 -53.08 -50.64
C PRO A 459 44.42 -54.28 -50.69
N ALA A 460 43.79 -55.45 -50.80
CA ALA A 460 44.33 -56.80 -50.85
C ALA A 460 45.36 -57.10 -51.96
N VAL A 461 46.30 -58.00 -51.60
CA VAL A 461 46.70 -59.17 -52.40
C VAL A 461 46.67 -60.38 -51.48
#